data_AF-A0A7W6VH66-F1
#
_entry.id   AF-A0A7W6VH66-F1
#
_cell.length_a   1.000
_cell.length_b   1.000
_cell.length_c   1.000
_cell.angle_alpha   90.00
_cell.angle_beta   90.00
_cell.angle_gamma   90.00
#
_symmetry.space_group_name_H-M   'P 1'
#
loop_
_entity.id
_entity.type
_entity.pdbx_description
1 polymer ?
#
loop_
_entity_poly.entity_id
_entity_poly.type
_entity_poly.pdbx_seq_one_letter_code
_entity_poly.pdbx_strand_id
1 'polypeptide(L)'
;MFWKKKKAQVVEKRQETPVLKVEPKSKQEELEDAAKKLAASLRSYADASYAAHQPPPDQELKAAHRKVEIARKVVSEGRIAYALGRCLPEHMAHWHAWSQRDDFMKWVGFDASNIKSSRTQEEIGVRRIEVTTNHFTFKDRPYCLVFQDEGLSSAPGDPYYTGEVHFFAGDLCVAKFDVTKDLMKDYSEWHFSDVKGLKVGDWMQDVLDMAAQIDMHRQRSMNQFIDDRARKAADEIDLG
;
A
#
# COMPACT_ATOMS: atom_id res chain seq x y z
N MET A 1 -47.60 94.16 -22.27
CA MET A 1 -46.87 95.44 -22.16
C MET A 1 -45.42 95.15 -21.81
N PHE A 2 -44.50 95.84 -22.49
CA PHE A 2 -43.04 95.76 -22.36
C PHE A 2 -42.53 96.32 -21.03
N TRP A 3 -41.49 95.71 -20.43
CA TRP A 3 -40.24 96.33 -19.92
C TRP A 3 -39.43 95.28 -19.13
N LYS A 4 -38.25 94.82 -19.60
CA LYS A 4 -36.88 95.40 -19.58
C LYS A 4 -36.11 95.30 -18.24
N LYS A 5 -34.98 94.57 -18.35
CA LYS A 5 -33.60 94.85 -17.85
C LYS A 5 -33.08 94.24 -16.52
N LYS A 6 -32.04 93.40 -16.73
CA LYS A 6 -30.62 93.48 -16.30
C LYS A 6 -30.14 92.74 -15.03
N LYS A 7 -29.22 91.79 -15.32
CA LYS A 7 -27.86 91.54 -14.78
C LYS A 7 -27.64 91.41 -13.26
N ALA A 8 -27.07 90.27 -12.86
CA ALA A 8 -25.88 90.23 -12.01
C ALA A 8 -25.09 88.92 -12.26
N GLN A 9 -23.80 89.07 -12.57
CA GLN A 9 -22.78 88.02 -12.49
C GLN A 9 -22.41 87.80 -11.03
N VAL A 10 -22.15 86.55 -10.63
CA VAL A 10 -21.22 86.22 -9.54
C VAL A 10 -20.31 85.10 -10.01
N VAL A 11 -19.01 85.31 -9.81
CA VAL A 11 -17.85 84.51 -10.16
C VAL A 11 -17.48 83.59 -8.98
N GLU A 12 -16.68 82.55 -9.27
CA GLU A 12 -15.98 81.59 -8.37
C GLU A 12 -16.62 80.18 -8.39
N LYS A 13 -15.90 79.07 -8.57
CA LYS A 13 -14.46 78.80 -8.47
C LYS A 13 -14.14 77.57 -9.33
N ARG A 14 -13.06 77.64 -10.10
CA ARG A 14 -12.42 76.52 -10.79
C ARG A 14 -11.78 75.63 -9.72
N GLN A 15 -12.18 74.36 -9.62
CA GLN A 15 -11.38 73.33 -8.97
C GLN A 15 -10.91 72.36 -10.04
N GLU A 16 -9.62 72.46 -10.33
CA GLU A 16 -8.83 71.52 -11.10
C GLU A 16 -8.66 70.26 -10.24
N THR A 17 -9.33 69.16 -10.59
CA THR A 17 -8.88 67.83 -10.17
C THR A 17 -7.77 67.38 -11.12
N PRO A 18 -6.58 67.02 -10.59
CA PRO A 18 -5.45 66.63 -11.41
C PRO A 18 -5.76 65.29 -12.08
N VAL A 19 -5.66 65.29 -13.41
CA VAL A 19 -5.60 64.06 -14.22
C VAL A 19 -4.36 63.31 -13.74
N LEU A 20 -4.57 62.22 -13.01
CA LEU A 20 -3.55 61.21 -12.74
C LEU A 20 -3.03 60.75 -14.11
N LYS A 21 -1.84 61.22 -14.47
CA LYS A 21 -1.03 60.66 -15.54
C LYS A 21 -0.77 59.20 -15.18
N VAL A 22 -1.53 58.29 -15.77
CA VAL A 22 -1.11 56.90 -15.88
C VAL A 22 0.09 56.93 -16.81
N GLU A 23 1.28 56.72 -16.25
CA GLU A 23 2.48 56.55 -17.04
C GLU A 23 2.24 55.42 -18.06
N PRO A 24 2.60 55.61 -19.34
CA PRO A 24 2.44 54.56 -20.34
C PRO A 24 3.32 53.39 -19.90
N LYS A 25 2.68 52.28 -19.52
CA LYS A 25 3.35 51.01 -19.28
C LYS A 25 4.32 50.77 -20.44
N SER A 26 5.54 50.38 -20.14
CA SER A 26 6.51 50.11 -21.20
C SER A 26 5.94 49.03 -22.12
N LYS A 27 6.23 49.08 -23.43
CA LYS A 27 5.77 48.05 -24.39
C LYS A 27 6.09 46.61 -23.92
N GLN A 28 7.10 46.47 -23.07
CA GLN A 28 7.51 45.22 -22.46
C GLN A 28 6.55 44.75 -21.35
N GLU A 29 6.08 45.65 -20.49
CA GLU A 29 5.03 45.34 -19.49
C GLU A 29 3.70 44.98 -20.14
N GLU A 30 3.35 45.61 -21.27
CA GLU A 30 2.15 45.26 -22.04
C GLU A 30 2.26 43.86 -22.66
N LEU A 31 3.44 43.49 -23.16
CA LEU A 31 3.72 42.15 -23.68
C LEU A 31 3.71 41.09 -22.56
N GLU A 32 4.23 41.40 -21.38
CA GLU A 32 4.18 40.52 -20.22
C GLU A 32 2.75 40.32 -19.70
N ASP A 33 1.95 41.38 -19.64
CA ASP A 33 0.53 41.30 -19.29
C ASP A 33 -0.26 40.50 -20.33
N ALA A 34 0.04 40.66 -21.62
CA ALA A 34 -0.55 39.88 -22.69
C ALA A 34 -0.15 38.39 -22.62
N ALA A 35 1.12 38.10 -22.34
CA ALA A 35 1.61 36.73 -22.16
C ALA A 35 0.96 36.04 -20.94
N LYS A 36 0.81 36.76 -19.82
CA LYS A 36 0.10 36.25 -18.63
C LYS A 36 -1.37 35.94 -18.94
N LYS A 37 -2.05 36.83 -19.67
CA LYS A 37 -3.44 36.61 -20.11
C LYS A 37 -3.56 35.41 -21.04
N LEU A 38 -2.65 35.28 -22.01
CA LEU A 38 -2.61 34.15 -22.92
C LEU A 38 -2.38 32.83 -22.17
N ALA A 39 -1.40 32.80 -21.25
CA ALA A 39 -1.10 31.63 -20.43
C ALA A 39 -2.29 31.23 -19.54
N ALA A 40 -2.99 32.20 -18.95
CA ALA A 40 -4.20 31.94 -18.17
C ALA A 40 -5.33 31.36 -19.03
N SER A 41 -5.56 31.91 -20.23
CA SER A 41 -6.54 31.38 -21.17
C SER A 41 -6.21 29.97 -21.66
N LEU A 42 -4.94 29.70 -21.95
CA LEU A 42 -4.48 28.36 -22.35
C LEU A 42 -4.62 27.35 -21.21
N ARG A 43 -4.31 27.74 -19.97
CA ARG A 43 -4.57 26.90 -18.79
C ARG A 43 -6.04 26.61 -18.62
N SER A 44 -6.89 27.63 -18.67
CA SER A 44 -8.35 27.45 -18.57
C SER A 44 -8.90 26.54 -19.67
N TYR A 45 -8.39 26.65 -20.89
CA TYR A 45 -8.76 25.76 -21.98
C TYR A 45 -8.26 24.33 -21.74
N ALA A 46 -7.02 24.16 -21.29
CA ALA A 46 -6.47 22.86 -20.96
C ALA A 46 -7.29 22.19 -19.83
N ASP A 47 -7.61 22.91 -18.76
CA ASP A 47 -8.43 22.41 -17.65
C ASP A 47 -9.84 22.02 -18.12
N ALA A 48 -10.47 22.84 -18.96
CA ALA A 48 -11.77 22.54 -19.54
C ALA A 48 -11.72 21.32 -20.49
N SER A 49 -10.64 21.19 -21.27
CA SER A 49 -10.40 20.04 -22.14
C SER A 49 -10.20 18.77 -21.30
N TYR A 50 -9.37 18.82 -20.26
CA TYR A 50 -9.19 17.70 -19.34
C TYR A 50 -10.50 17.30 -18.66
N ALA A 51 -11.28 18.26 -18.18
CA ALA A 51 -12.59 17.99 -17.58
C ALA A 51 -13.58 17.39 -18.59
N ALA A 52 -13.57 17.83 -19.86
CA ALA A 52 -14.42 17.28 -20.91
C ALA A 52 -14.04 15.85 -21.33
N HIS A 53 -12.76 15.48 -21.19
CA HIS A 53 -12.27 14.13 -21.45
C HIS A 53 -12.31 13.22 -20.21
N GLN A 54 -12.57 13.77 -19.02
CA GLN A 54 -12.81 12.94 -17.85
C GLN A 54 -14.19 12.29 -17.97
N PRO A 55 -14.27 10.95 -17.92
CA PRO A 55 -15.56 10.28 -17.86
C PRO A 55 -16.34 10.80 -16.64
N PRO A 56 -17.68 10.88 -16.73
CA PRO A 56 -18.50 11.35 -15.63
C PRO A 56 -18.17 10.54 -14.37
N PRO A 57 -18.12 11.19 -13.19
CA PRO A 57 -17.68 10.55 -11.96
C PRO A 57 -18.62 9.40 -11.60
N ASP A 58 -18.14 8.19 -11.84
CA ASP A 58 -18.84 6.96 -11.47
C ASP A 58 -18.86 6.83 -9.94
N GLN A 59 -20.04 7.01 -9.35
CA GLN A 59 -20.23 6.93 -7.91
C GLN A 59 -19.97 5.52 -7.39
N GLU A 60 -20.21 4.48 -8.20
CA GLU A 60 -19.95 3.08 -7.84
C GLU A 60 -18.45 2.82 -7.78
N LEU A 61 -17.68 3.31 -8.76
CA LEU A 61 -16.21 3.23 -8.72
C LEU A 61 -15.63 3.99 -7.53
N LYS A 62 -16.13 5.20 -7.22
CA LYS A 62 -15.70 5.94 -6.02
C LYS A 62 -16.01 5.19 -4.73
N ALA A 63 -17.19 4.57 -4.63
CA ALA A 63 -17.56 3.75 -3.49
C ALA A 63 -16.67 2.50 -3.38
N ALA A 64 -16.34 1.86 -4.50
CA ALA A 64 -15.43 0.72 -4.56
C ALA A 64 -14.02 1.10 -4.10
N HIS A 65 -13.46 2.21 -4.62
CA HIS A 65 -12.15 2.71 -4.17
C HIS A 65 -12.12 3.00 -2.67
N ARG A 66 -13.15 3.67 -2.13
CA ARG A 66 -13.25 3.90 -0.68
C ARG A 66 -13.32 2.60 0.11
N LYS A 67 -14.04 1.59 -0.37
CA LYS A 67 -14.13 0.28 0.28
C LYS A 67 -12.77 -0.41 0.32
N VAL A 68 -12.02 -0.36 -0.78
CA VAL A 68 -10.65 -0.91 -0.85
C VAL A 68 -9.70 -0.14 0.07
N GLU A 69 -9.76 1.19 0.09
CA GLU A 69 -8.95 2.03 0.99
C GLU A 69 -9.22 1.70 2.46
N ILE A 70 -10.49 1.55 2.84
CA ILE A 70 -10.86 1.15 4.20
C ILE A 70 -10.32 -0.25 4.52
N ALA A 71 -10.48 -1.21 3.60
CA ALA A 71 -9.94 -2.55 3.78
C ALA A 71 -8.42 -2.54 3.95
N ARG A 72 -7.71 -1.78 3.10
CA ARG A 72 -6.25 -1.60 3.17
C ARG A 72 -5.83 -1.00 4.50
N LYS A 73 -6.56 0.01 4.98
CA LYS A 73 -6.32 0.62 6.29
C LYS A 73 -6.49 -0.38 7.42
N VAL A 74 -7.59 -1.14 7.43
CA VAL A 74 -7.86 -2.17 8.45
C VAL A 74 -6.76 -3.23 8.48
N VAL A 75 -6.35 -3.77 7.32
CA VAL A 75 -5.32 -4.82 7.30
C VAL A 75 -3.94 -4.29 7.68
N SER A 76 -3.63 -3.05 7.31
CA SER A 76 -2.32 -2.44 7.57
C SER A 76 -2.19 -2.04 9.05
N GLU A 77 -3.14 -1.25 9.56
CA GLU A 77 -3.14 -0.80 10.96
C GLU A 77 -3.39 -1.94 11.95
N GLY A 78 -4.24 -2.92 11.57
CA GLY A 78 -4.52 -4.10 12.36
C GLY A 78 -3.43 -5.18 12.31
N ARG A 79 -2.29 -4.94 11.66
CA ARG A 79 -1.17 -5.89 11.47
C ARG A 79 -1.51 -7.20 10.75
N ILE A 80 -2.70 -7.32 10.16
CA ILE A 80 -3.08 -8.49 9.33
C ILE A 80 -2.22 -8.56 8.07
N ALA A 81 -1.89 -7.41 7.49
CA ALA A 81 -0.96 -7.29 6.36
C ALA A 81 0.42 -7.86 6.70
N TYR A 82 0.91 -7.65 7.92
CA TYR A 82 2.16 -8.26 8.37
C TYR A 82 2.02 -9.78 8.56
N ALA A 83 0.96 -10.22 9.24
CA ALA A 83 0.75 -11.63 9.55
C ALA A 83 0.60 -12.48 8.26
N LEU A 84 -0.28 -12.08 7.34
CA LEU A 84 -0.53 -12.80 6.09
C LEU A 84 0.40 -12.43 4.95
N GLY A 85 0.98 -11.23 4.94
CA GLY A 85 1.85 -10.79 3.84
C GLY A 85 3.32 -11.21 4.02
N ARG A 86 3.73 -11.52 5.25
CA ARG A 86 5.11 -11.88 5.57
C ARG A 86 5.21 -13.06 6.52
N CYS A 87 4.67 -12.94 7.74
CA CYS A 87 4.97 -13.86 8.83
C CYS A 87 4.57 -15.31 8.50
N LEU A 88 3.29 -15.54 8.16
CA LEU A 88 2.76 -16.87 7.85
C LEU A 88 3.33 -17.45 6.54
N PRO A 89 3.31 -16.73 5.39
CA PRO A 89 3.88 -17.28 4.16
C PRO A 89 5.34 -17.70 4.29
N GLU A 90 6.18 -16.87 4.91
CA GLU A 90 7.60 -17.18 5.13
C GLU A 90 7.77 -18.36 6.09
N HIS A 91 6.97 -18.43 7.16
CA HIS A 91 7.03 -19.53 8.11
C HIS A 91 6.60 -20.88 7.51
N MET A 92 5.62 -20.84 6.59
CA MET A 92 5.00 -22.03 6.00
C MET A 92 5.56 -22.41 4.62
N ALA A 93 6.47 -21.61 4.04
CA ALA A 93 6.99 -21.77 2.68
C ALA A 93 7.56 -23.18 2.41
N HIS A 94 8.19 -23.78 3.42
CA HIS A 94 8.87 -25.07 3.32
C HIS A 94 8.16 -26.23 4.03
N TRP A 95 6.94 -26.02 4.54
CA TRP A 95 6.21 -27.08 5.24
C TRP A 95 5.96 -28.31 4.37
N HIS A 96 5.78 -28.15 3.06
CA HIS A 96 5.60 -29.26 2.12
C HIS A 96 6.78 -30.24 2.13
N ALA A 97 8.00 -29.74 2.31
CA ALA A 97 9.21 -30.55 2.41
C ALA A 97 9.47 -31.01 3.85
N TRP A 98 9.24 -30.13 4.83
CA TRP A 98 9.61 -30.41 6.22
C TRP A 98 8.61 -31.28 6.97
N SER A 99 7.32 -31.27 6.59
CA SER A 99 6.27 -32.06 7.23
C SER A 99 6.50 -33.57 7.18
N GLN A 100 7.41 -34.04 6.33
CA GLN A 100 7.81 -35.44 6.23
C GLN A 100 8.84 -35.86 7.30
N ARG A 101 9.38 -34.91 8.07
CA ARG A 101 10.40 -35.18 9.11
C ARG A 101 9.77 -35.43 10.46
N ASP A 102 10.35 -36.34 11.23
CA ASP A 102 9.89 -36.66 12.60
C ASP A 102 10.00 -35.47 13.57
N ASP A 103 10.97 -34.57 13.33
CA ASP A 103 11.20 -33.40 14.17
C ASP A 103 10.42 -32.15 13.72
N PHE A 104 9.59 -32.25 12.67
CA PHE A 104 8.87 -31.12 12.09
C PHE A 104 8.09 -30.29 13.11
N MET A 105 7.34 -30.95 14.00
CA MET A 105 6.52 -30.28 15.01
C MET A 105 7.33 -29.42 16.00
N LYS A 106 8.65 -29.63 16.13
CA LYS A 106 9.52 -28.76 16.95
C LYS A 106 9.78 -27.40 16.30
N TRP A 107 9.66 -27.34 14.97
CA TRP A 107 9.93 -26.17 14.14
C TRP A 107 8.66 -25.39 13.78
N VAL A 108 7.48 -25.98 14.00
CA VAL A 108 6.21 -25.28 13.87
C VAL A 108 6.14 -24.21 14.97
N GLY A 109 6.02 -22.95 14.57
CA GLY A 109 6.16 -21.80 15.47
C GLY A 109 4.89 -21.42 16.22
N PHE A 110 3.79 -22.14 16.00
CA PHE A 110 2.49 -21.89 16.60
C PHE A 110 1.73 -23.21 16.81
N ASP A 111 0.65 -23.19 17.59
CA ASP A 111 -0.12 -24.36 18.03
C ASP A 111 -0.99 -24.97 16.91
N ALA A 112 -0.38 -25.28 15.76
CA ALA A 112 -1.03 -25.94 14.64
C ALA A 112 -1.08 -27.45 14.83
N SER A 113 -2.19 -28.06 14.39
CA SER A 113 -2.38 -29.51 14.33
C SER A 113 -2.92 -29.92 12.95
N ASN A 114 -2.94 -31.23 12.68
CA ASN A 114 -3.46 -31.79 11.42
C ASN A 114 -2.87 -31.15 10.15
N ILE A 115 -1.56 -30.87 10.18
CA ILE A 115 -0.87 -30.17 9.09
C ILE A 115 -0.77 -31.07 7.86
N LYS A 116 -1.22 -30.56 6.71
CA LYS A 116 -1.00 -31.16 5.39
C LYS A 116 -0.53 -30.07 4.44
N SER A 117 0.64 -30.27 3.86
CA SER A 117 1.24 -29.29 2.96
C SER A 117 1.62 -29.93 1.63
N SER A 118 1.37 -29.21 0.54
CA SER A 118 1.69 -29.64 -0.82
C SER A 118 2.22 -28.46 -1.62
N ARG A 119 3.11 -28.75 -2.57
CA ARG A 119 3.56 -27.78 -3.58
C ARG A 119 3.24 -28.32 -4.96
N THR A 120 2.59 -27.50 -5.78
CA THR A 120 2.30 -27.77 -7.19
C THR A 120 2.88 -26.67 -8.05
N GLN A 121 3.15 -26.97 -9.31
CA GLN A 121 3.58 -25.98 -10.28
C GLN A 121 2.49 -25.85 -11.34
N GLU A 122 2.01 -24.63 -11.53
CA GLU A 122 1.02 -24.29 -12.55
C GLU A 122 1.71 -23.52 -13.69
N GLU A 123 1.46 -23.94 -14.94
CA GLU A 123 1.96 -23.25 -16.12
C GLU A 123 0.81 -22.44 -16.72
N ILE A 124 0.89 -21.11 -16.62
CA ILE A 124 -0.07 -20.18 -17.22
C ILE A 124 0.65 -19.40 -18.32
N GLY A 125 0.47 -19.84 -19.56
CA GLY A 125 1.17 -19.27 -20.71
C GLY A 125 2.68 -19.52 -20.64
N VAL A 126 3.47 -18.45 -20.49
CA VAL A 126 4.94 -18.50 -20.37
C VAL A 126 5.40 -18.48 -18.91
N ARG A 127 4.48 -18.22 -17.96
CA ARG A 127 4.82 -18.11 -16.54
C ARG A 127 4.67 -19.44 -15.84
N ARG A 128 5.62 -19.73 -14.95
CA ARG A 128 5.57 -20.83 -14.00
C ARG A 128 5.20 -20.24 -12.64
N ILE A 129 4.08 -20.67 -12.10
CA ILE A 129 3.60 -20.24 -10.79
C ILE A 129 3.77 -21.41 -9.84
N GLU A 130 4.53 -21.21 -8.76
CA GLU A 130 4.62 -22.20 -7.70
C GLU A 130 3.50 -21.98 -6.69
N VAL A 131 2.64 -22.97 -6.52
CA VAL A 131 1.51 -22.91 -5.60
C VAL A 131 1.80 -23.81 -4.40
N THR A 132 2.00 -23.21 -3.24
CA THR A 132 2.12 -23.94 -1.97
C THR A 132 0.80 -23.85 -1.22
N THR A 133 0.21 -25.01 -0.92
CA THR A 133 -1.06 -25.11 -0.19
C THR A 133 -0.82 -25.77 1.16
N ASN A 134 -1.19 -25.08 2.24
CA ASN A 134 -1.01 -25.54 3.61
C ASN A 134 -2.36 -25.61 4.32
N HIS A 135 -2.83 -26.81 4.63
CA HIS A 135 -3.98 -27.06 5.49
C HIS A 135 -3.52 -27.32 6.91
N PHE A 136 -4.21 -26.75 7.89
CA PHE A 136 -3.91 -26.95 9.31
C PHE A 136 -5.14 -26.66 10.17
N THR A 137 -5.10 -27.07 11.43
CA THR A 137 -6.11 -26.76 12.45
C THR A 137 -5.47 -25.90 13.53
N PHE A 138 -6.15 -24.82 13.94
CA PHE A 138 -5.72 -23.94 15.02
C PHE A 138 -6.94 -23.60 15.89
N LYS A 139 -6.82 -23.76 17.22
CA LYS A 139 -7.94 -23.61 18.17
C LYS A 139 -9.22 -24.35 17.70
N ASP A 140 -9.05 -25.60 17.28
CA ASP A 140 -10.12 -26.48 16.77
C ASP A 140 -10.86 -25.97 15.52
N ARG A 141 -10.29 -24.97 14.82
CA ARG A 141 -10.83 -24.44 13.56
C ARG A 141 -9.92 -24.79 12.38
N PRO A 142 -10.47 -25.31 11.27
CA PRO A 142 -9.69 -25.61 10.08
C PRO A 142 -9.35 -24.33 9.30
N TYR A 143 -8.09 -24.21 8.91
CA TYR A 143 -7.56 -23.12 8.10
C TYR A 143 -6.77 -23.66 6.92
N CYS A 144 -6.74 -22.88 5.84
CA CYS A 144 -5.88 -23.15 4.70
C CYS A 144 -5.20 -21.86 4.23
N LEU A 145 -3.90 -21.92 4.02
CA LEU A 145 -3.10 -20.86 3.42
C LEU A 145 -2.56 -21.36 2.08
N VAL A 146 -2.98 -20.69 1.01
CA VAL A 146 -2.46 -20.90 -0.34
C VAL A 146 -1.56 -19.73 -0.68
N PHE A 147 -0.32 -20.02 -1.03
CA PHE A 147 0.65 -19.03 -1.48
C PHE A 147 1.02 -19.34 -2.92
N GLN A 148 0.82 -18.37 -3.80
CA GLN A 148 1.15 -18.43 -5.23
C GLN A 148 2.37 -17.53 -5.45
N ASP A 149 3.52 -18.13 -5.72
CA ASP A 149 4.72 -17.40 -6.13
C ASP A 149 4.71 -17.28 -7.66
N GLU A 150 4.51 -16.07 -8.16
CA GLU A 150 4.47 -15.77 -9.60
C GLU A 150 5.87 -15.56 -10.18
N GLY A 151 6.91 -15.55 -9.33
CA GLY A 151 8.28 -15.29 -9.71
C GLY A 151 8.53 -13.82 -10.05
N LEU A 152 9.46 -13.59 -10.99
CA LEU A 152 9.93 -12.24 -11.33
C LEU A 152 8.83 -11.41 -12.00
N SER A 153 8.70 -10.15 -11.56
CA SER A 153 7.87 -9.14 -12.20
C SER A 153 8.17 -9.09 -13.70
N SER A 154 7.10 -8.99 -14.50
CA SER A 154 7.23 -8.87 -15.96
C SER A 154 7.52 -7.44 -16.41
N ALA A 155 7.58 -6.48 -15.49
CA ALA A 155 7.98 -5.12 -15.82
C ALA A 155 9.49 -5.08 -16.15
N PRO A 156 9.90 -4.46 -17.28
CA PRO A 156 11.30 -4.42 -17.67
C PRO A 156 12.19 -3.76 -16.60
N GLY A 157 13.22 -4.48 -16.17
CA GLY A 157 14.20 -3.99 -15.18
C GLY A 157 13.70 -3.97 -13.73
N ASP A 158 12.53 -4.57 -13.48
CA ASP A 158 11.91 -4.57 -12.16
C ASP A 158 12.42 -5.72 -11.28
N PRO A 159 13.11 -5.46 -10.16
CA PRO A 159 13.77 -6.49 -9.37
C PRO A 159 12.86 -7.08 -8.29
N TYR A 160 11.54 -7.07 -8.47
CA TYR A 160 10.61 -7.63 -7.51
C TYR A 160 10.13 -9.01 -7.96
N TYR A 161 10.00 -9.91 -6.99
CA TYR A 161 9.09 -11.04 -7.13
C TYR A 161 7.67 -10.63 -6.74
N THR A 162 6.68 -11.18 -7.43
CA THR A 162 5.26 -10.99 -7.12
C THR A 162 4.64 -12.31 -6.67
N GLY A 163 3.65 -12.23 -5.80
CA GLY A 163 2.90 -13.39 -5.36
C GLY A 163 1.54 -13.02 -4.81
N GLU A 164 0.70 -14.03 -4.63
CA GLU A 164 -0.64 -13.88 -4.07
C GLU A 164 -0.83 -14.83 -2.89
N VAL A 165 -1.38 -14.31 -1.78
CA VAL A 165 -1.71 -15.08 -0.58
C VAL A 165 -3.21 -15.17 -0.46
N HIS A 166 -3.75 -16.38 -0.44
CA HIS A 166 -5.16 -16.64 -0.15
C HIS A 166 -5.27 -17.35 1.20
N PHE A 167 -6.09 -16.80 2.08
CA PHE A 167 -6.37 -17.37 3.39
C PHE A 167 -7.83 -17.81 3.47
N PHE A 168 -8.03 -19.05 3.93
CA PHE A 168 -9.33 -19.69 4.06
C PHE A 168 -9.60 -20.08 5.51
N ALA A 169 -10.82 -19.79 5.97
CA ALA A 169 -11.37 -20.28 7.22
C ALA A 169 -12.45 -21.31 6.88
N GLY A 170 -12.16 -22.60 7.10
CA GLY A 170 -12.90 -23.70 6.47
C GLY A 170 -12.86 -23.57 4.94
N ASP A 171 -14.01 -23.63 4.30
CA ASP A 171 -14.14 -23.52 2.83
C ASP A 171 -14.23 -22.07 2.32
N LEU A 172 -14.29 -21.10 3.24
CA LEU A 172 -14.50 -19.70 2.87
C LEU A 172 -13.16 -18.99 2.69
N CYS A 173 -12.87 -18.52 1.47
CA CYS A 173 -11.79 -17.57 1.25
C CYS A 173 -12.15 -16.23 1.94
N VAL A 174 -11.38 -15.89 2.97
CA VAL A 174 -11.60 -14.73 3.84
C VAL A 174 -10.60 -13.60 3.57
N ALA A 175 -9.42 -13.88 3.03
CA ALA A 175 -8.46 -12.86 2.61
C ALA A 175 -7.74 -13.26 1.33
N LYS A 176 -7.48 -12.27 0.48
CA LYS A 176 -6.64 -12.37 -0.73
C LYS A 176 -5.76 -11.15 -0.82
N PHE A 177 -4.45 -11.32 -0.68
CA PHE A 177 -3.47 -10.24 -0.69
C PHE A 177 -2.45 -10.45 -1.79
N ASP A 178 -2.04 -9.34 -2.40
CA ASP A 178 -0.84 -9.30 -3.23
C ASP A 178 0.37 -9.04 -2.35
N VAL A 179 1.43 -9.79 -2.59
CA VAL A 179 2.71 -9.64 -1.91
C VAL A 179 3.83 -9.44 -2.91
N THR A 180 4.85 -8.71 -2.48
CA THR A 180 6.06 -8.48 -3.26
C THR A 180 7.31 -8.74 -2.45
N LYS A 181 8.38 -9.12 -3.12
CA LYS A 181 9.69 -9.36 -2.51
C LYS A 181 10.78 -8.68 -3.33
N ASP A 182 11.48 -7.74 -2.70
CA ASP A 182 12.51 -6.91 -3.33
C ASP A 182 13.86 -7.63 -3.35
N LEU A 183 14.30 -8.10 -4.52
CA LEU A 183 15.53 -8.87 -4.66
C LEU A 183 16.81 -8.04 -4.52
N MET A 184 16.72 -6.71 -4.55
CA MET A 184 17.90 -5.84 -4.36
C MET A 184 18.30 -5.72 -2.89
N LYS A 185 17.49 -6.22 -1.97
CA LYS A 185 17.79 -6.21 -0.53
C LYS A 185 18.36 -7.55 -0.08
N ASP A 186 19.45 -7.48 0.67
CA ASP A 186 19.94 -8.62 1.43
C ASP A 186 18.87 -9.08 2.42
N TYR A 187 18.60 -10.38 2.48
CA TYR A 187 17.52 -11.00 3.28
C TYR A 187 16.11 -10.52 2.89
N SER A 188 15.86 -10.42 1.58
CA SER A 188 14.54 -10.07 1.07
C SER A 188 13.46 -11.03 1.58
N GLU A 189 12.38 -10.44 2.09
CA GLU A 189 11.18 -11.14 2.56
C GLU A 189 9.97 -10.67 1.76
N TRP A 190 8.92 -11.48 1.76
CA TRP A 190 7.63 -11.07 1.26
C TRP A 190 7.03 -9.95 2.10
N HIS A 191 6.42 -8.99 1.42
CA HIS A 191 5.74 -7.85 2.03
C HIS A 191 4.38 -7.67 1.39
N PHE A 192 3.40 -7.27 2.18
CA PHE A 192 2.08 -6.88 1.68
C PHE A 192 2.19 -5.69 0.71
N SER A 193 1.56 -5.83 -0.45
CA SER A 193 1.45 -4.78 -1.47
C SER A 193 0.03 -4.22 -1.52
N ASP A 194 -0.97 -5.09 -1.74
CA ASP A 194 -2.37 -4.70 -1.89
C ASP A 194 -3.38 -5.77 -1.44
N VAL A 195 -4.64 -5.36 -1.26
CA VAL A 195 -5.75 -6.24 -0.86
C VAL A 195 -6.75 -6.45 -2.01
N LYS A 196 -6.83 -7.69 -2.50
CA LYS A 196 -7.79 -8.12 -3.53
C LYS A 196 -9.13 -8.55 -2.92
N GLY A 197 -9.12 -9.06 -1.69
CA GLY A 197 -10.33 -9.53 -1.03
C GLY A 197 -10.18 -9.60 0.49
N LEU A 198 -11.23 -9.23 1.22
CA LEU A 198 -11.27 -9.28 2.67
C LEU A 198 -12.70 -9.50 3.16
N LYS A 199 -12.88 -10.47 4.05
CA LYS A 199 -14.11 -10.71 4.82
C LYS A 199 -13.76 -10.62 6.30
N VAL A 200 -14.31 -9.64 7.00
CA VAL A 200 -14.07 -9.46 8.44
C VAL A 200 -14.69 -10.64 9.22
N GLY A 201 -13.97 -11.16 10.20
CA GLY A 201 -14.46 -12.21 11.09
C GLY A 201 -13.43 -12.62 12.14
N ASP A 202 -13.80 -13.55 13.00
CA ASP A 202 -12.98 -14.02 14.14
C ASP A 202 -11.59 -14.53 13.74
N TRP A 203 -11.46 -15.06 12.52
CA TRP A 203 -10.19 -15.55 11.96
C TRP A 203 -9.08 -14.50 12.02
N MET A 204 -9.42 -13.20 12.01
CA MET A 204 -8.44 -12.12 12.08
C MET A 204 -7.68 -12.13 13.41
N GLN A 205 -8.35 -12.43 14.53
CA GLN A 205 -7.70 -12.56 15.82
C GLN A 205 -6.80 -13.79 15.85
N ASP A 206 -7.29 -14.91 15.32
CA ASP A 206 -6.52 -16.15 15.25
C ASP A 206 -5.23 -15.99 14.43
N VAL A 207 -5.29 -15.28 13.31
CA VAL A 207 -4.11 -14.97 12.48
C VAL A 207 -3.09 -14.12 13.23
N LEU A 208 -3.52 -13.17 14.05
CA LEU A 208 -2.62 -12.36 14.88
C LEU A 208 -1.98 -13.19 15.99
N ASP A 209 -2.74 -14.10 16.60
CA ASP A 209 -2.21 -15.02 17.61
C ASP A 209 -1.18 -15.98 17.01
N MET A 210 -1.44 -16.52 15.81
CA MET A 210 -0.47 -17.35 15.08
C MET A 210 0.83 -16.58 14.83
N ALA A 211 0.74 -15.34 14.32
CA ALA A 211 1.91 -14.51 14.06
C ALA A 211 2.70 -14.20 15.34
N ALA A 212 2.01 -13.88 16.43
CA ALA A 212 2.64 -13.62 17.72
C ALA A 212 3.37 -14.87 18.27
N GLN A 213 2.76 -16.06 18.15
CA GLN A 213 3.40 -17.31 18.55
C GLN A 213 4.67 -17.58 17.71
N ILE A 214 4.61 -17.37 16.39
CA ILE A 214 5.77 -17.53 15.49
C ILE A 214 6.91 -16.60 15.88
N ASP A 215 6.61 -15.32 16.13
CA ASP A 215 7.62 -14.33 16.53
C ASP A 215 8.27 -14.71 17.86
N MET A 216 7.46 -15.12 18.85
CA MET A 216 7.97 -15.60 20.15
C MET A 216 8.83 -16.85 20.01
N HIS A 217 8.45 -17.79 19.15
CA HIS A 217 9.24 -19.00 18.86
C HIS A 217 10.61 -18.63 18.27
N ARG A 218 10.64 -17.78 17.23
CA ARG A 218 11.88 -17.28 16.62
C ARG A 218 12.78 -16.57 17.62
N GLN A 219 12.21 -15.70 18.46
CA GLN A 219 12.96 -14.98 19.47
C GLN A 219 13.57 -15.91 20.52
N ARG A 220 12.81 -16.90 21.00
CA ARG A 220 13.32 -17.91 21.95
C ARG A 220 14.46 -18.73 21.34
N SER A 221 14.32 -19.19 20.10
CA SER A 221 15.38 -19.94 19.42
C SER A 221 16.66 -19.11 19.24
N MET A 222 16.53 -17.83 18.90
CA MET A 222 17.69 -16.94 18.76
C MET A 222 18.39 -16.68 20.10
N ASN A 223 17.62 -16.44 21.17
CA ASN A 223 18.19 -16.25 22.50
C ASN A 223 18.92 -17.53 22.98
N GLN A 224 18.33 -18.71 22.78
CA GLN A 224 18.99 -19.98 23.10
C GLN A 224 20.31 -20.15 22.35
N PHE A 225 20.36 -19.81 21.08
CA PHE A 225 21.60 -19.87 20.29
C PHE A 225 22.67 -18.92 20.83
N ILE A 226 22.30 -17.70 21.22
CA ILE A 226 23.22 -16.71 21.81
C ILE A 226 23.73 -17.22 23.16
N ASP A 227 22.83 -17.72 24.02
CA ASP A 227 23.17 -18.25 25.34
C ASP A 227 24.08 -19.47 25.24
N ASP A 228 23.79 -20.42 24.34
CA ASP A 228 24.61 -21.60 24.12
C ASP A 228 26.01 -21.23 23.61
N ARG A 229 26.09 -20.23 22.72
CA ARG A 229 27.37 -19.68 22.26
C ARG A 229 28.13 -19.01 23.40
N ALA A 230 27.45 -18.25 24.26
CA ALA A 230 28.07 -17.59 25.40
C ALA A 230 28.58 -18.60 26.43
N ARG A 231 27.83 -19.67 26.72
CA ARG A 231 28.29 -20.77 27.61
C ARG A 231 29.52 -21.46 27.05
N LYS A 232 29.50 -21.84 25.76
CA LYS A 232 30.68 -22.43 25.10
C LYS A 232 31.90 -21.52 25.16
N ALA A 233 31.72 -20.23 24.90
CA ALA A 233 32.81 -19.26 25.00
C ALA A 233 33.31 -19.14 26.45
N ALA A 234 32.42 -19.12 27.44
CA ALA A 234 32.81 -19.09 28.85
C ALA A 234 33.59 -20.35 29.28
N ASP A 235 33.22 -21.52 28.76
CA ASP A 235 33.94 -22.78 29.02
C ASP A 235 35.36 -22.79 28.40
N GLU A 236 35.57 -22.05 27.30
CA GLU A 236 36.86 -21.96 26.60
C GLU A 236 37.75 -20.80 27.10
N ILE A 237 37.16 -19.77 27.72
CA ILE A 237 37.88 -18.59 28.22
C ILE A 237 38.34 -18.84 29.66
N ASP A 238 39.64 -19.10 29.83
CA ASP A 238 40.31 -19.07 31.12
C ASP A 238 40.85 -17.65 31.40
N LEU A 239 40.33 -17.00 32.45
CA LEU A 239 40.76 -15.66 32.88
C LEU A 239 41.79 -15.68 34.02
N GLY A 240 42.30 -16.86 34.39
CA GLY A 240 43.29 -17.06 35.47
C GLY A 240 42.69 -17.47 36.81
#